data_AF-A0AAW2I9F7-F1
#
_entry.id   AF-A0AAW2I9F7-F1
#
_cell.length_a   1.000
_cell.length_b   1.000
_cell.length_c   1.000
_cell.angle_alpha   90.00
_cell.angle_beta   90.00
_cell.angle_gamma   90.00
#
_symmetry.space_group_name_H-M   'P 1'
#
loop_
_entity.id
_entity.type
_entity.pdbx_description
1 polymer ?
#
loop_
_entity_poly.entity_id
_entity_poly.type
_entity_poly.pdbx_seq_one_letter_code
_entity_poly.pdbx_strand_id
1 'polypeptide(L)'
;MNQALMLKHVWRILQEDPRSIWVSWVLRYRLRNQTIWTYHSASASWCWNKLVKISLLLKNGLEYRVGDGGKFRLWTDIWHPRGPLICSFPRGPRITGLPSDSLLMAVIHHGQWRWPSESDFDIQEIVASLPPIGPQQTDVISWKSGVRFFWLHMGWDRDVLWAARRWRGQHLINAAHRALLASIVYNLWRERNGRRFSATASSVESVAFRALEDVRIRIISANVRPSLQLRVLYRIWHIPWISHV
;
A
#
# COMPACT_ATOMS: atom_id res chain seq x y z
N MET A 1 -6.03 -16.89 -7.94
CA MET A 1 -5.42 -16.67 -6.61
C MET A 1 -5.83 -15.31 -6.08
N ASN A 2 -6.25 -15.22 -4.81
CA ASN A 2 -6.83 -14.00 -4.23
C ASN A 2 -5.74 -12.94 -3.96
N GLN A 3 -5.78 -11.81 -4.69
CA GLN A 3 -4.83 -10.71 -4.55
C GLN A 3 -4.92 -10.00 -3.21
N ALA A 4 -6.12 -9.83 -2.65
CA ALA A 4 -6.33 -9.22 -1.34
C ALA A 4 -5.68 -10.04 -0.21
N LEU A 5 -5.79 -11.37 -0.29
CA LEU A 5 -5.13 -12.27 0.66
C LEU A 5 -3.59 -12.15 0.57
N MET A 6 -3.03 -12.13 -0.65
CA MET A 6 -1.59 -11.94 -0.84
C MET A 6 -1.12 -10.58 -0.31
N LEU A 7 -1.90 -9.52 -0.51
CA LEU A 7 -1.63 -8.17 0.03
C LEU A 7 -1.56 -8.19 1.55
N LYS A 8 -2.50 -8.89 2.21
CA LYS A 8 -2.50 -9.06 3.67
C LYS A 8 -1.24 -9.78 4.14
N HIS A 9 -0.78 -10.80 3.41
CA HIS A 9 0.48 -11.48 3.74
C HIS A 9 1.70 -10.58 3.57
N VAL A 10 1.77 -9.78 2.49
CA VAL A 10 2.83 -8.78 2.29
C VAL A 10 2.83 -7.79 3.45
N TRP A 11 1.67 -7.25 3.84
CA TRP A 11 1.56 -6.34 4.97
C TRP A 11 2.08 -6.95 6.27
N ARG A 12 1.74 -8.21 6.55
CA ARG A 12 2.25 -8.92 7.74
C ARG A 12 3.77 -9.14 7.70
N ILE A 13 4.35 -9.37 6.52
CA ILE A 13 5.81 -9.44 6.33
C ILE A 13 6.44 -8.09 6.66
N LEU A 14 5.90 -7.00 6.12
CA LEU A 14 6.42 -5.63 6.35
C LEU A 14 6.29 -5.18 7.82
N GLN A 15 5.24 -5.62 8.49
CA GLN A 15 5.05 -5.35 9.92
C GLN A 15 5.85 -6.31 10.82
N GLU A 16 6.55 -7.28 10.25
CA GLU A 16 7.29 -8.32 10.97
C GLU A 16 6.45 -8.99 12.06
N ASP A 17 5.17 -9.30 11.76
CA ASP A 17 4.18 -9.75 12.74
C ASP A 17 4.64 -11.03 13.48
N PRO A 18 5.06 -10.93 14.76
CA PRO A 18 5.72 -12.03 15.47
C PRO A 18 4.75 -13.18 15.81
N ARG A 19 3.44 -12.91 15.74
CA ARG A 19 2.37 -13.91 15.97
C ARG A 19 2.19 -14.85 14.78
N SER A 20 2.81 -14.55 13.65
CA SER A 20 2.71 -15.35 12.44
C SER A 20 3.94 -16.22 12.27
N ILE A 21 3.85 -17.49 12.64
CA ILE A 21 4.94 -18.47 12.43
C ILE A 21 5.41 -18.46 10.97
N TRP A 22 4.48 -18.30 10.02
CA TRP A 22 4.79 -18.18 8.61
C TRP A 22 5.62 -16.93 8.28
N VAL A 23 5.33 -15.77 8.90
CA VAL A 23 6.14 -14.55 8.69
C VAL A 23 7.52 -14.74 9.29
N SER A 24 7.62 -15.26 10.52
CA SER A 24 8.91 -15.55 11.16
C SER A 24 9.76 -16.50 10.32
N TRP A 25 9.15 -17.55 9.75
CA TRP A 25 9.83 -18.46 8.84
C TRP A 25 10.27 -17.76 7.55
N VAL A 26 9.40 -16.93 6.95
CA VAL A 26 9.71 -16.16 5.75
C VAL A 26 10.89 -15.22 6.00
N LEU A 27 10.86 -14.43 7.07
CA LEU A 27 11.93 -13.50 7.41
C LEU A 27 13.26 -14.25 7.63
N ARG A 28 13.23 -15.33 8.42
CA ARG A 28 14.45 -16.05 8.83
C ARG A 28 15.06 -16.91 7.74
N TYR A 29 14.25 -17.64 6.97
CA TYR A 29 14.74 -18.66 6.05
C TYR A 29 14.59 -18.28 4.58
N ARG A 30 13.52 -17.55 4.24
CA ARG A 30 13.21 -17.20 2.85
C ARG A 30 13.91 -15.91 2.44
N LEU A 31 13.67 -14.82 3.17
CA LEU A 31 14.24 -13.50 2.90
C LEU A 31 15.67 -13.37 3.44
N ARG A 32 15.96 -13.96 4.61
CA ARG A 32 17.28 -13.89 5.27
C ARG A 32 17.72 -12.41 5.42
N ASN A 33 18.80 -12.04 4.73
CA ASN A 33 19.35 -10.68 4.76
C ASN A 33 18.81 -9.78 3.64
N GLN A 34 17.85 -10.27 2.84
CA GLN A 34 17.18 -9.49 1.79
C GLN A 34 15.82 -8.96 2.25
N THR A 35 15.35 -7.89 1.63
CA THR A 35 13.99 -7.37 1.83
C THR A 35 13.08 -7.91 0.75
N ILE A 36 11.76 -7.82 0.94
CA ILE A 36 10.79 -8.15 -0.11
C ILE A 36 10.96 -7.27 -1.37
N TRP A 37 11.61 -6.11 -1.25
CA TRP A 37 11.81 -5.13 -2.31
C TRP A 37 12.96 -5.49 -3.24
N THR A 38 14.02 -6.10 -2.70
CA THR A 38 15.23 -6.47 -3.44
C THR A 38 15.40 -7.98 -3.59
N TYR A 39 14.45 -8.77 -3.10
CA TYR A 39 14.51 -10.23 -3.19
C TYR A 39 14.54 -10.71 -4.64
N HIS A 40 15.54 -11.55 -4.95
CA HIS A 40 15.64 -12.24 -6.22
C HIS A 40 16.04 -13.70 -6.01
N SER A 41 15.35 -14.62 -6.68
CA SER A 41 15.63 -16.06 -6.61
C SER A 41 15.11 -16.76 -7.85
N ALA A 42 16.02 -17.27 -8.69
CA ALA A 42 15.67 -17.99 -9.91
C ALA A 42 14.81 -19.25 -9.65
N SER A 43 15.01 -19.91 -8.51
CA SER A 43 14.28 -21.11 -8.08
C SER A 43 13.06 -20.82 -7.19
N ALA A 44 12.57 -19.57 -7.14
CA ALA A 44 11.41 -19.24 -6.32
C ALA A 44 10.11 -19.82 -6.90
N SER A 45 9.22 -20.27 -6.02
CA SER A 45 7.91 -20.79 -6.43
C SER A 45 7.08 -19.72 -7.12
N TRP A 46 6.18 -20.13 -8.02
CA TRP A 46 5.27 -19.23 -8.72
C TRP A 46 4.49 -18.32 -7.75
N CYS A 47 3.99 -18.89 -6.65
CA CYS A 47 3.28 -18.14 -5.62
C CYS A 47 4.14 -17.03 -4.98
N TRP A 48 5.42 -17.31 -4.72
CA TRP A 48 6.35 -16.34 -4.16
C TRP A 48 6.64 -15.21 -5.14
N ASN A 49 6.91 -15.55 -6.40
CA ASN A 49 7.11 -14.56 -7.47
C ASN A 49 5.87 -13.67 -7.65
N LYS A 50 4.67 -14.23 -7.49
CA LYS A 50 3.43 -13.46 -7.52
C LYS A 50 3.30 -12.54 -6.29
N LEU A 51 3.69 -13.01 -5.10
CA LEU A 51 3.67 -12.24 -3.86
C LEU A 51 4.63 -11.03 -3.94
N VAL A 52 5.86 -11.22 -4.43
CA VAL A 52 6.83 -10.14 -4.68
C VAL A 52 6.28 -9.16 -5.73
N LYS A 53 5.66 -9.64 -6.82
CA LYS A 53 5.02 -8.73 -7.79
C LYS A 53 3.89 -7.89 -7.17
N ILE A 54 3.15 -8.44 -6.20
CA ILE A 54 2.08 -7.73 -5.51
C ILE A 54 2.63 -6.73 -4.49
N SER A 55 3.76 -7.01 -3.83
CA SER A 55 4.38 -6.02 -2.94
C SER A 55 4.75 -4.74 -3.69
N LEU A 56 5.17 -4.83 -4.96
CA LEU A 56 5.45 -3.67 -5.80
C LEU A 56 4.21 -2.78 -6.03
N LEU A 57 3.00 -3.34 -6.03
CA LEU A 57 1.75 -2.56 -6.13
C LEU A 57 1.53 -1.68 -4.88
N LEU A 58 2.07 -2.09 -3.73
CA LEU A 58 1.96 -1.34 -2.48
C LEU A 58 2.95 -0.19 -2.38
N LYS A 59 4.07 -0.25 -3.12
CA LYS A 59 5.18 0.70 -2.99
C LYS A 59 4.73 2.17 -2.92
N ASN A 60 3.75 2.54 -3.74
CA ASN A 60 3.26 3.93 -3.82
C ASN A 60 2.26 4.31 -2.72
N GLY A 61 1.57 3.34 -2.13
CA GLY A 61 0.57 3.53 -1.07
C GLY A 61 1.14 3.50 0.35
N LEU A 62 2.40 3.04 0.49
CA LEU A 62 3.10 2.98 1.77
C LEU A 62 3.83 4.29 2.06
N GLU A 63 3.86 4.64 3.33
CA GLU A 63 4.65 5.70 3.93
C GLU A 63 5.65 5.06 4.90
N TYR A 64 6.93 5.31 4.68
CA TYR A 64 8.01 4.92 5.57
C TYR A 64 8.44 6.17 6.33
N ARG A 65 8.24 6.17 7.66
CA ARG A 65 8.68 7.24 8.54
C ARG A 65 9.93 6.78 9.27
N VAL A 66 11.04 7.45 8.97
CA VAL A 66 12.34 7.19 9.59
C VAL A 66 12.32 7.71 11.02
N GLY A 67 12.75 6.89 11.97
CA GLY A 67 12.87 7.19 13.38
C GLY A 67 14.30 6.97 13.86
N ASP A 68 14.48 6.03 14.79
CA ASP A 68 15.78 5.61 15.32
C ASP A 68 16.67 4.83 14.32
N GLY A 69 16.11 4.42 13.18
CA GLY A 69 16.83 3.65 12.17
C GLY A 69 17.09 2.19 12.55
N GLY A 70 16.49 1.69 13.64
CA GLY A 70 16.71 0.34 14.15
C GLY A 70 15.98 -0.76 13.38
N LYS A 71 15.08 -0.41 12.45
CA LYS A 71 14.23 -1.38 11.72
C LYS A 71 14.51 -1.40 10.24
N PHE A 72 14.68 -0.23 9.61
CA PHE A 72 14.80 -0.16 8.16
C PHE A 72 16.21 -0.47 7.69
N ARG A 73 16.31 -1.29 6.64
CA ARG A 73 17.57 -1.55 5.96
C ARG A 73 17.95 -0.38 5.06
N LEU A 74 19.17 0.11 5.25
CA LEU A 74 19.75 1.26 4.56
C LEU A 74 19.65 1.13 3.04
N TRP A 75 20.09 0.00 2.50
CA TRP A 75 20.25 -0.18 1.06
C TRP A 75 19.03 -0.79 0.36
N THR A 76 18.22 -1.54 1.10
CA THR A 76 17.27 -2.50 0.50
C THR A 76 15.81 -2.19 0.81
N ASP A 77 15.50 -1.31 1.76
CA ASP A 77 14.12 -0.83 2.00
C ASP A 77 13.79 0.43 1.20
N ILE A 78 12.49 0.71 1.07
CA ILE A 78 11.94 1.84 0.29
C ILE A 78 11.72 3.11 1.13
N TRP A 79 12.54 3.33 2.14
CA TRP A 79 12.45 4.50 3.03
C TRP A 79 12.84 5.81 2.31
N HIS A 80 13.68 5.73 1.29
CA HIS A 80 14.14 6.87 0.50
C HIS A 80 13.22 7.14 -0.71
N PRO A 81 13.01 8.41 -1.14
CA PRO A 81 12.15 8.73 -2.30
C PRO A 81 12.52 8.02 -3.61
N ARG A 82 13.80 7.66 -3.78
CA ARG A 82 14.29 6.89 -4.94
C ARG A 82 13.98 5.38 -4.86
N GLY A 83 13.41 4.89 -3.76
CA GLY A 83 13.22 3.47 -3.50
C GLY A 83 14.46 2.82 -2.88
N PRO A 84 14.69 1.51 -3.07
CA PRO A 84 15.85 0.82 -2.49
C PRO A 84 17.13 1.40 -3.09
N LEU A 85 17.99 1.97 -2.23
CA LEU A 85 19.20 2.67 -2.67
C LEU A 85 20.13 1.76 -3.47
N ILE A 86 20.19 0.46 -3.19
CA ILE A 86 21.02 -0.50 -3.94
C ILE A 86 20.67 -0.57 -5.43
N CYS A 87 19.43 -0.23 -5.81
CA CYS A 87 19.00 -0.26 -7.21
C CYS A 87 19.51 0.95 -8.00
N SER A 88 19.60 2.11 -7.36
CA SER A 88 20.04 3.36 -8.01
C SER A 88 21.53 3.62 -7.79
N PHE A 89 22.08 3.16 -6.66
CA PHE A 89 23.45 3.40 -6.22
C PHE A 89 24.13 2.07 -5.86
N PRO A 90 24.39 1.19 -6.85
CA PRO A 90 24.93 -0.15 -6.59
C PRO A 90 26.34 -0.14 -5.97
N ARG A 91 27.08 0.98 -6.11
CA ARG A 91 28.40 1.18 -5.48
C ARG A 91 28.31 1.68 -4.04
N GLY A 92 27.13 2.11 -3.58
CA GLY A 92 26.92 2.72 -2.26
C GLY A 92 27.53 1.94 -1.09
N PRO A 93 27.28 0.61 -0.96
CA PRO A 93 27.88 -0.19 0.11
C PRO A 93 29.42 -0.15 0.12
N ARG A 94 30.05 -0.16 -1.06
CA ARG A 94 31.51 -0.14 -1.20
C ARG A 94 32.08 1.24 -0.88
N ILE A 95 31.43 2.31 -1.34
CA ILE A 95 31.88 3.70 -1.14
C ILE A 95 31.80 4.11 0.33
N THR A 96 30.73 3.69 1.00
CA THR A 96 30.48 4.02 2.42
C THR A 96 31.15 3.08 3.40
N GLY A 97 31.59 1.89 2.96
CA GLY A 97 32.04 0.81 3.84
C GLY A 97 30.92 0.14 4.64
N LEU A 98 29.65 0.43 4.32
CA LEU A 98 28.48 -0.12 5.01
C LEU A 98 27.96 -1.36 4.27
N PRO A 99 27.94 -2.56 4.89
CA PRO A 99 27.40 -3.78 4.29
C PRO A 99 25.99 -3.62 3.71
N SER A 100 25.62 -4.44 2.72
CA SER A 100 24.32 -4.36 2.01
C SER A 100 23.09 -4.63 2.91
N ASP A 101 23.28 -5.27 4.05
CA ASP A 101 22.27 -5.54 5.07
C ASP A 101 22.31 -4.57 6.27
N SER A 102 23.11 -3.50 6.17
CA SER A 102 23.17 -2.43 7.19
C SER A 102 21.79 -1.80 7.43
N LEU A 103 21.51 -1.46 8.68
CA LEU A 103 20.34 -0.71 9.11
C LEU A 103 20.55 0.80 8.98
N LEU A 104 19.46 1.57 8.98
CA LEU A 104 19.48 3.03 8.94
C LEU A 104 20.26 3.65 10.12
N MET A 105 20.23 3.01 11.29
CA MET A 105 20.99 3.47 12.47
C MET A 105 22.50 3.61 12.22
N ALA A 106 23.05 2.96 11.19
CA ALA A 106 24.46 3.11 10.80
C ALA A 106 24.80 4.51 10.24
N VAL A 107 23.78 5.26 9.81
CA VAL A 107 23.93 6.63 9.26
C VAL A 107 23.06 7.65 10.01
N ILE A 108 22.52 7.28 11.18
CA ILE A 108 21.71 8.17 12.03
C ILE A 108 22.35 8.24 13.41
N HIS A 109 22.92 9.39 13.75
CA HIS A 109 23.51 9.65 15.06
C HIS A 109 22.85 10.86 15.71
N HIS A 110 22.36 10.68 16.95
CA HIS A 110 21.67 11.73 17.72
C HIS A 110 20.54 12.43 16.93
N GLY A 111 19.77 11.66 16.16
CA GLY A 111 18.65 12.19 15.36
C GLY A 111 19.07 13.00 14.13
N GLN A 112 20.33 12.87 13.69
CA GLN A 112 20.85 13.52 12.50
C GLN A 112 21.45 12.50 11.54
N TRP A 113 21.29 12.75 10.25
CA TRP A 113 21.95 12.00 9.20
C TRP A 113 23.45 12.27 9.22
N ARG A 114 24.25 11.20 9.21
CA ARG A 114 25.72 11.26 9.11
C ARG A 114 26.18 10.19 8.13
N TRP A 115 26.49 10.59 6.90
CA TRP A 115 26.89 9.68 5.85
C TRP A 115 28.42 9.61 5.73
N PRO A 116 29.01 8.43 5.56
CA PRO A 116 30.42 8.33 5.18
C PRO A 116 30.63 8.86 3.76
N SER A 117 31.85 9.31 3.45
CA SER A 117 32.27 9.64 2.08
C SER A 117 31.40 10.73 1.40
N GLU A 118 31.02 11.79 2.13
CA GLU A 118 30.15 12.88 1.64
C GLU A 118 30.69 13.65 0.42
N SER A 119 31.97 13.48 0.08
CA SER A 119 32.57 14.04 -1.14
C SER A 119 32.22 13.25 -2.41
N ASP A 120 31.68 12.03 -2.28
CA ASP A 120 31.30 11.19 -3.41
C ASP A 120 29.96 11.64 -4.01
N PHE A 121 29.88 11.68 -5.33
CA PHE A 121 28.70 12.17 -6.07
C PHE A 121 27.43 11.34 -5.78
N ASP A 122 27.56 10.00 -5.70
CA ASP A 122 26.41 9.13 -5.43
C ASP A 122 25.85 9.41 -4.02
N ILE A 123 26.74 9.67 -3.05
CA ILE A 123 26.35 10.00 -1.67
C ILE A 123 25.72 11.39 -1.59
N GLN A 124 26.25 12.38 -2.30
CA GLN A 124 25.65 13.71 -2.36
C GLN A 124 24.23 13.67 -2.92
N GLU A 125 23.98 12.86 -3.95
CA GLU A 125 22.65 12.68 -4.53
C GLU A 125 21.67 12.01 -3.55
N ILE A 126 22.15 11.05 -2.74
CA ILE A 126 21.35 10.45 -1.66
C ILE A 126 21.01 11.51 -0.61
N VAL A 127 22.03 12.21 -0.10
CA VAL A 127 21.91 13.21 0.97
C VAL A 127 20.96 14.34 0.58
N ALA A 128 20.98 14.76 -0.69
CA ALA A 128 20.13 15.84 -1.21
C ALA A 128 18.62 15.57 -1.12
N SER A 129 18.20 14.30 -0.94
CA SER A 129 16.78 13.93 -0.90
C SER A 129 16.38 13.11 0.33
N LEU A 130 17.11 13.29 1.44
CA LEU A 130 16.81 12.60 2.69
C LEU A 130 15.48 13.05 3.29
N PRO A 131 14.62 12.10 3.73
CA PRO A 131 13.41 12.43 4.47
C PRO A 131 13.76 12.97 5.87
N PRO A 132 12.85 13.72 6.50
CA PRO A 132 13.02 14.13 7.89
C PRO A 132 13.02 12.91 8.81
N ILE A 133 13.84 12.96 9.85
CA ILE A 133 13.85 11.98 10.93
C ILE A 133 12.78 12.37 11.95
N GLY A 134 11.89 11.44 12.28
CA GLY A 134 10.86 11.63 13.29
C GLY A 134 11.46 11.74 14.70
N PRO A 135 10.91 12.61 15.58
CA PRO A 135 11.49 12.83 16.90
C PRO A 135 11.34 11.59 17.80
N GLN A 136 12.47 10.98 18.18
CA GLN A 136 12.60 9.91 19.19
C GLN A 136 11.55 8.77 19.10
N GLN A 137 11.17 8.40 17.89
CA GLN A 137 10.26 7.29 17.64
C GLN A 137 11.00 6.17 16.90
N THR A 138 10.53 4.94 17.06
CA THR A 138 10.97 3.81 16.23
C THR A 138 10.54 4.03 14.78
N ASP A 139 11.26 3.45 13.84
CA ASP A 139 10.83 3.37 12.44
C ASP A 139 9.40 2.82 12.26
N VAL A 140 8.56 3.49 11.45
CA VAL A 140 7.14 3.11 11.22
C VAL A 140 6.80 3.00 9.74
N ILE A 141 6.10 1.92 9.37
CA ILE A 141 5.46 1.76 8.06
C ILE A 141 3.95 1.94 8.22
N SER A 142 3.38 2.90 7.51
CA SER A 142 1.94 3.19 7.50
C SER A 142 1.39 3.33 6.08
N TRP A 143 0.07 3.40 5.96
CA TRP A 143 -0.58 3.81 4.72
C TRP A 143 -0.61 5.33 4.61
N LYS A 144 -0.40 5.88 3.42
CA LYS A 144 -0.59 7.33 3.19
C LYS A 144 -2.04 7.73 3.46
N SER A 145 -2.27 8.67 4.39
CA SER A 145 -3.60 9.20 4.71
C SER A 145 -4.11 10.09 3.58
N GLY A 146 -5.15 9.68 2.84
CA GLY A 146 -5.62 10.52 1.73
C GLY A 146 -6.65 9.94 0.75
N VAL A 147 -7.65 9.18 1.21
CA VAL A 147 -8.84 8.93 0.38
C VAL A 147 -10.02 9.71 0.98
N ARG A 148 -10.24 10.96 0.55
CA ARG A 148 -11.41 11.78 0.96
C ARG A 148 -12.54 11.61 -0.07
N PHE A 149 -13.71 11.10 0.36
CA PHE A 149 -14.97 11.11 -0.42
C PHE A 149 -15.92 12.16 0.19
N PHE A 150 -16.43 13.11 -0.60
CA PHE A 150 -17.45 14.08 -0.15
C PHE A 150 -18.86 13.49 -0.27
N TRP A 151 -19.66 13.52 0.82
CA TRP A 151 -21.09 13.16 0.82
C TRP A 151 -21.94 14.38 1.25
N LEU A 152 -23.03 14.69 0.54
CA LEU A 152 -24.00 15.76 0.87
C LEU A 152 -25.04 15.24 1.89
N HIS A 153 -25.37 16.02 2.92
CA HIS A 153 -26.38 15.66 3.94
C HIS A 153 -27.82 15.98 3.46
N MET A 154 -28.50 15.03 2.80
CA MET A 154 -29.96 15.04 2.67
C MET A 154 -30.54 13.77 3.31
N GLY A 155 -31.84 13.70 3.58
CA GLY A 155 -32.47 12.49 4.14
C GLY A 155 -32.39 11.29 3.18
N TRP A 156 -32.27 10.07 3.71
CA TRP A 156 -32.02 8.82 2.96
C TRP A 156 -32.95 8.63 1.75
N ASP A 157 -34.24 8.88 1.92
CA ASP A 157 -35.24 8.69 0.86
C ASP A 157 -34.99 9.66 -0.30
N ARG A 158 -34.65 10.92 -0.01
CA ARG A 158 -34.29 11.92 -1.02
C ARG A 158 -32.95 11.60 -1.66
N ASP A 159 -31.97 11.10 -0.92
CA ASP A 159 -30.67 10.70 -1.45
C ASP A 159 -30.77 9.53 -2.43
N VAL A 160 -31.52 8.50 -2.07
CA VAL A 160 -31.75 7.34 -2.93
C VAL A 160 -32.54 7.73 -4.18
N LEU A 161 -33.58 8.57 -4.05
CA LEU A 161 -34.32 9.11 -5.19
C LEU A 161 -33.47 9.99 -6.10
N TRP A 162 -32.64 10.87 -5.52
CA TRP A 162 -31.72 11.72 -6.26
C TRP A 162 -30.70 10.88 -7.02
N ALA A 163 -30.07 9.91 -6.35
CA ALA A 163 -29.12 8.97 -6.94
C ALA A 163 -29.77 8.15 -8.08
N ALA A 164 -30.97 7.63 -7.84
CA ALA A 164 -31.74 6.86 -8.83
C ALA A 164 -32.18 7.70 -10.04
N ARG A 165 -32.33 9.02 -9.91
CA ARG A 165 -32.60 9.94 -11.04
C ARG A 165 -31.30 10.35 -11.74
N ARG A 166 -30.26 10.68 -10.99
CA ARG A 166 -28.98 11.23 -11.48
C ARG A 166 -28.11 10.21 -12.19
N TRP A 167 -28.14 8.96 -11.73
CA TRP A 167 -27.35 7.86 -12.28
C TRP A 167 -28.18 6.95 -13.20
N ARG A 168 -29.16 7.49 -13.95
CA ARG A 168 -29.89 6.74 -14.97
C ARG A 168 -29.04 6.47 -16.22
N GLY A 169 -29.44 5.49 -17.02
CA GLY A 169 -28.82 5.17 -18.31
C GLY A 169 -27.63 4.21 -18.23
N GLN A 170 -27.13 3.81 -19.40
CA GLN A 170 -26.11 2.76 -19.55
C GLN A 170 -24.67 3.29 -19.50
N HIS A 171 -24.48 4.59 -19.22
CA HIS A 171 -23.14 5.17 -19.14
C HIS A 171 -22.33 4.49 -18.02
N LEU A 172 -21.09 4.10 -18.33
CA LEU A 172 -20.23 3.31 -17.44
C LEU A 172 -20.03 3.96 -16.06
N ILE A 173 -19.84 5.28 -16.03
CA ILE A 173 -19.74 6.05 -14.78
C ILE A 173 -21.02 5.94 -13.95
N ASN A 174 -22.20 5.95 -14.59
CA ASN A 174 -23.48 5.81 -13.89
C ASN A 174 -23.66 4.37 -13.36
N ALA A 175 -23.23 3.37 -14.12
CA ALA A 175 -23.21 1.98 -13.66
C ALA A 175 -22.30 1.80 -12.44
N ALA A 176 -21.12 2.42 -12.45
CA ALA A 176 -20.20 2.42 -11.31
C ALA A 176 -20.79 3.12 -10.07
N HIS A 177 -21.45 4.27 -10.24
CA HIS A 177 -22.12 4.93 -9.11
C HIS A 177 -23.32 4.13 -8.57
N ARG A 178 -24.07 3.43 -9.42
CA ARG A 178 -25.11 2.49 -8.94
C ARG A 178 -24.51 1.32 -8.17
N ALA A 179 -23.38 0.78 -8.62
CA ALA A 179 -22.65 -0.26 -7.91
C ALA A 179 -22.11 0.26 -6.56
N LEU A 180 -21.67 1.52 -6.50
CA LEU A 180 -21.30 2.22 -5.26
C LEU A 180 -22.44 2.23 -4.26
N LEU A 181 -23.59 2.76 -4.68
CA LEU A 181 -24.77 2.84 -3.83
C LEU A 181 -25.18 1.45 -3.31
N ALA A 182 -25.24 0.46 -4.20
CA ALA A 182 -25.61 -0.90 -3.84
C ALA A 182 -24.66 -1.51 -2.80
N SER A 183 -23.36 -1.26 -2.93
CA SER A 183 -22.37 -1.75 -1.96
C SER A 183 -22.47 -1.04 -0.61
N ILE A 184 -22.66 0.29 -0.61
CA ILE A 184 -22.85 1.05 0.64
C ILE A 184 -24.10 0.58 1.37
N VAL A 185 -25.23 0.48 0.66
CA VAL A 185 -26.50 -0.03 1.20
C VAL A 185 -26.31 -1.41 1.82
N TYR A 186 -25.63 -2.32 1.09
CA TYR A 186 -25.39 -3.68 1.56
C TYR A 186 -24.51 -3.71 2.82
N ASN A 187 -23.41 -2.95 2.85
CA ASN A 187 -22.50 -2.92 3.98
C ASN A 187 -23.14 -2.28 5.22
N LEU A 188 -23.98 -1.26 5.05
CA LEU A 188 -24.78 -0.68 6.13
C LEU A 188 -25.83 -1.67 6.66
N TRP A 189 -26.54 -2.37 5.77
CA TRP A 189 -27.48 -3.42 6.16
C TRP A 189 -26.79 -4.56 6.92
N ARG A 190 -25.64 -5.00 6.42
CA ARG A 190 -24.82 -6.05 7.03
C ARG A 190 -24.36 -5.65 8.43
N GLU A 191 -23.88 -4.42 8.57
CA GLU A 191 -23.45 -3.86 9.85
C GLU A 191 -24.63 -3.76 10.83
N ARG A 192 -25.78 -3.23 10.41
CA ARG A 192 -26.99 -3.15 11.23
C ARG A 192 -27.43 -4.51 11.76
N ASN A 193 -27.42 -5.54 10.90
CA ASN A 193 -27.80 -6.88 11.29
C ASN A 193 -26.76 -7.55 12.19
N GLY A 194 -25.46 -7.35 11.94
CA GLY A 194 -24.39 -7.82 12.84
C GLY A 194 -24.53 -7.24 14.25
N ARG A 195 -24.86 -5.96 14.36
CA ARG A 195 -25.12 -5.30 15.66
C ARG A 195 -26.35 -5.87 16.36
N ARG A 196 -27.45 -6.11 15.62
CA ARG A 196 -28.72 -6.60 16.17
C ARG A 196 -28.69 -8.08 16.57
N PHE A 197 -27.96 -8.92 15.84
CA PHE A 197 -28.03 -10.37 15.98
C PHE A 197 -26.72 -11.03 16.43
N SER A 198 -25.60 -10.28 16.47
CA SER A 198 -24.28 -10.84 16.80
C SER A 198 -23.47 -9.98 17.76
N ALA A 199 -24.08 -8.95 18.38
CA ALA A 199 -23.49 -8.03 19.37
C ALA A 199 -22.10 -7.45 19.00
N THR A 200 -21.74 -7.48 17.72
CA THR A 200 -20.46 -7.01 17.20
C THR A 200 -20.70 -5.72 16.43
N ALA A 201 -19.97 -4.67 16.79
CA ALA A 201 -20.02 -3.38 16.12
C ALA A 201 -18.66 -3.09 15.49
N SER A 202 -18.64 -2.98 14.16
CA SER A 202 -17.45 -2.53 13.43
C SER A 202 -17.37 -1.00 13.49
N SER A 203 -16.14 -0.47 13.45
CA SER A 203 -15.93 0.97 13.34
C SER A 203 -16.49 1.52 12.03
N VAL A 204 -16.82 2.81 12.01
CA VAL A 204 -17.36 3.49 10.83
C VAL A 204 -16.38 3.39 9.65
N GLU A 205 -15.09 3.51 9.94
CA GLU A 205 -14.00 3.40 8.97
C GLU A 205 -13.96 1.99 8.34
N SER A 206 -14.18 0.95 9.13
CA SER A 206 -14.20 -0.44 8.65
C SER A 206 -15.40 -0.73 7.74
N VAL A 207 -16.57 -0.14 8.05
CA VAL A 207 -17.77 -0.23 7.19
C VAL A 207 -17.54 0.53 5.88
N ALA A 208 -17.03 1.75 5.97
CA ALA A 208 -16.74 2.58 4.79
C ALA A 208 -15.68 1.94 3.88
N PHE A 209 -14.63 1.37 4.48
CA PHE A 209 -13.59 0.66 3.74
C PHE A 209 -14.16 -0.55 2.98
N ARG A 210 -14.97 -1.39 3.63
CA ARG A 210 -15.63 -2.54 2.97
C ARG A 210 -16.51 -2.12 1.80
N ALA A 211 -17.27 -1.03 1.98
CA ALA A 211 -18.13 -0.50 0.93
C ALA A 211 -17.33 0.03 -0.26
N LEU A 212 -16.24 0.76 -0.03
CA LEU A 212 -15.40 1.26 -1.12
C LEU A 212 -14.69 0.12 -1.87
N GLU A 213 -14.26 -0.90 -1.15
CA GLU A 213 -13.52 -2.02 -1.74
C GLU A 213 -14.41 -2.90 -2.63
N ASP A 214 -15.62 -3.23 -2.17
CA ASP A 214 -16.63 -3.93 -2.97
C ASP A 214 -16.89 -3.24 -4.32
N VAL A 215 -16.81 -1.90 -4.36
CA VAL A 215 -17.12 -1.10 -5.54
C VAL A 215 -15.97 -1.10 -6.51
N ARG A 216 -14.75 -0.94 -6.00
CA ARG A 216 -13.53 -1.12 -6.80
C ARG A 216 -13.50 -2.50 -7.43
N ILE A 217 -13.79 -3.55 -6.65
CA ILE A 217 -13.84 -4.93 -7.14
C ILE A 217 -14.88 -5.06 -8.26
N ARG A 218 -16.08 -4.51 -8.07
CA ARG A 218 -17.15 -4.56 -9.09
C ARG A 218 -16.76 -3.83 -10.38
N ILE A 219 -16.14 -2.65 -10.28
CA ILE A 219 -15.67 -1.88 -11.45
C ILE A 219 -14.59 -2.67 -12.20
N ILE A 220 -13.64 -3.28 -11.49
CA ILE A 220 -12.57 -4.08 -12.08
C ILE A 220 -13.13 -5.35 -12.74
N SER A 221 -14.14 -5.99 -12.13
CA SER A 221 -14.78 -7.20 -12.67
C SER A 221 -15.75 -6.92 -13.82
N ALA A 222 -16.09 -5.65 -14.05
CA ALA A 222 -16.99 -5.29 -15.15
C ALA A 222 -16.23 -5.49 -16.46
N ASN A 223 -16.67 -6.47 -17.26
CA ASN A 223 -16.06 -6.81 -18.55
C ASN A 223 -16.38 -5.73 -19.60
N VAL A 224 -15.78 -4.56 -19.46
CA VAL A 224 -16.07 -3.35 -20.25
C VAL A 224 -14.90 -3.07 -21.18
N ARG A 225 -15.20 -2.81 -22.46
CA ARG A 225 -14.18 -2.49 -23.46
C ARG A 225 -13.36 -1.26 -23.06
N PRO A 226 -12.04 -1.24 -23.32
CA PRO A 226 -11.21 -0.07 -23.08
C PRO A 226 -11.77 1.17 -23.75
N SER A 227 -12.04 2.22 -22.95
CA SER A 227 -12.59 3.49 -23.42
C SER A 227 -12.05 4.63 -22.57
N LEU A 228 -12.14 5.87 -23.08
CA LEU A 228 -11.77 7.07 -22.30
C LEU A 228 -12.60 7.16 -21.00
N GLN A 229 -13.85 6.72 -21.03
CA GLN A 229 -14.73 6.67 -19.86
C GLN A 229 -14.24 5.68 -18.80
N LEU A 230 -13.75 4.50 -19.21
CA LEU A 230 -13.14 3.53 -18.31
C LEU A 230 -11.84 4.11 -17.69
N ARG A 231 -11.04 4.85 -18.48
CA ARG A 231 -9.81 5.53 -17.98
C ARG A 231 -10.13 6.58 -16.92
N VAL A 232 -11.13 7.42 -17.20
CA VAL A 232 -11.61 8.44 -16.25
C VAL A 232 -12.16 7.78 -14.99
N LEU A 233 -12.96 6.71 -15.14
CA LEU A 233 -13.50 5.98 -14.00
C LEU A 233 -12.38 5.35 -13.15
N TYR A 234 -11.39 4.73 -13.78
CA TYR A 234 -10.25 4.15 -13.08
C TYR A 234 -9.45 5.21 -12.34
N ARG A 235 -9.25 6.39 -12.94
CA ARG A 235 -8.59 7.53 -12.30
C ARG A 235 -9.39 8.05 -11.10
N ILE A 236 -10.71 8.22 -11.22
CA ILE A 236 -11.59 8.69 -10.14
C ILE A 236 -11.59 7.71 -8.97
N TRP A 237 -11.56 6.40 -9.25
CA TRP A 237 -11.61 5.35 -8.23
C TRP A 237 -10.24 4.88 -7.76
N HIS A 238 -9.16 5.50 -8.25
CA HIS A 238 -7.76 5.12 -8.03
C HIS A 238 -7.49 3.64 -8.34
N ILE A 239 -8.15 3.12 -9.37
CA ILE A 239 -7.96 1.78 -9.91
C ILE A 239 -6.80 1.82 -10.92
N PRO A 240 -5.76 0.97 -10.78
CA PRO A 240 -4.64 0.94 -11.72
C PRO A 240 -5.11 0.58 -13.14
N TRP A 241 -4.60 1.28 -14.16
CA TRP A 241 -4.91 0.96 -15.55
C TRP A 241 -4.30 -0.38 -15.94
N ILE A 242 -5.14 -1.35 -16.28
CA ILE A 242 -4.73 -2.65 -16.81
C ILE A 242 -4.94 -2.55 -18.32
N SER A 243 -3.85 -2.41 -19.09
CA SER A 243 -3.92 -2.64 -20.53
C SER A 243 -4.20 -4.13 -20.71
N HIS A 244 -5.45 -4.47 -21.00
CA HIS A 244 -5.80 -5.76 -21.58
C HIS A 244 -5.11 -5.81 -22.94
N VAL A 245 -3.97 -6.50 -22.98
CA VAL A 245 -3.38 -7.02 -24.23
C VAL A 245 -4.28 -8.13 -24.72
#